data_AF-A0A554GCN6-F1
#
_entry.id   AF-A0A554GCN6-F1
#
_cell.length_a   1.000
_cell.length_b   1.000
_cell.length_c   1.000
_cell.angle_alpha   90.00
_cell.angle_beta   90.00
_cell.angle_gamma   90.00
#
_symmetry.space_group_name_H-M   'P 1'
#
loop_
_entity.id
_entity.type
_entity.pdbx_description
1 polymer ?
#
loop_
_entity_poly.entity_id
_entity_poly.type
_entity_poly.pdbx_seq_one_letter_code
_entity_poly.pdbx_strand_id
1 'polypeptide(L)'
;MTPTLRITFHDRGSGWRYTVAFPDGAHESGPLQGLEDLAAVLQRWGQGLTDLPWTELPTFGGAAPSSTEGVWSWDPTRLLVGERADAVTLVRRTKG
;
A
#
# COMPACT_ATOMS: atom_id res chain seq x y z
N MET A 1 22.65 11.05 -9.61
CA MET A 1 21.78 9.97 -9.13
C MET A 1 20.98 10.54 -7.98
N THR A 2 19.69 10.81 -8.17
CA THR A 2 18.82 11.23 -7.06
C THR A 2 18.67 10.03 -6.14
N PRO A 3 18.99 10.14 -4.86
CA PRO A 3 18.86 8.97 -4.00
C PRO A 3 17.37 8.70 -3.78
N THR A 4 16.98 7.47 -4.04
CA THR A 4 15.59 7.04 -4.16
C THR A 4 15.08 6.47 -2.84
N LEU A 5 13.89 6.89 -2.42
CA LEU A 5 13.17 6.31 -1.29
C LEU A 5 12.66 4.91 -1.66
N ARG A 6 12.80 3.96 -0.74
CA ARG A 6 12.31 2.58 -0.91
C ARG A 6 11.28 2.25 0.16
N ILE A 7 10.15 1.67 -0.23
CA ILE A 7 9.17 1.09 0.70
C ILE A 7 9.19 -0.44 0.62
N THR A 8 8.97 -1.09 1.75
CA THR A 8 8.80 -2.55 1.82
C THR A 8 7.68 -2.88 2.78
N PHE A 9 6.89 -3.90 2.43
CA PHE A 9 5.79 -4.40 3.24
C PHE A 9 6.14 -5.80 3.76
N HIS A 10 5.83 -6.06 5.02
CA HIS A 10 6.14 -7.31 5.68
C HIS A 10 4.88 -7.88 6.32
N ASP A 11 4.48 -9.07 5.89
CA ASP A 11 3.49 -9.87 6.60
C ASP A 11 4.15 -10.51 7.84
N ARG A 12 3.52 -10.35 9.01
CA ARG A 12 3.99 -10.91 10.28
C ARG A 12 3.02 -11.95 10.86
N GLY A 13 1.99 -12.36 10.12
CA GLY A 13 0.95 -13.29 10.57
C GLY A 13 -0.06 -12.69 11.56
N SER A 14 0.36 -11.69 12.36
CA SER A 14 -0.53 -10.88 13.22
C SER A 14 -0.96 -9.56 12.59
N GLY A 15 -0.50 -9.28 11.37
CA GLY A 15 -0.77 -8.04 10.66
C GLY A 15 0.42 -7.61 9.80
N TRP A 16 0.22 -6.54 9.05
CA TRP A 16 1.23 -6.00 8.15
C TRP A 16 2.04 -4.91 8.82
N ARG A 17 3.29 -4.74 8.38
CA ARG A 17 4.13 -3.59 8.72
C ARG A 17 4.77 -3.03 7.46
N TYR A 18 5.00 -1.72 7.45
CA TYR A 18 5.79 -1.08 6.41
C TYR A 18 7.14 -0.63 6.97
N THR A 19 8.13 -0.55 6.08
CA THR A 19 9.41 0.10 6.31
C THR A 19 9.70 1.02 5.14
N VAL A 20 10.06 2.27 5.41
CA VAL A 20 10.57 3.24 4.44
C VAL A 20 12.06 3.44 4.72
N ALA A 21 12.90 3.19 3.73
CA ALA A 21 14.33 3.47 3.78
C ALA A 21 14.63 4.76 3.00
N PHE A 22 15.32 5.69 3.65
CA PHE A 22 15.69 6.98 3.09
C PHE A 22 17.12 6.96 2.53
N PRO A 23 17.41 7.83 1.54
CA PRO A 23 18.75 8.11 1.02
C PRO A 23 19.90 8.25 2.00
N ASP A 24 19.62 8.87 3.14
CA ASP A 24 20.58 9.23 4.18
C ASP A 24 20.83 8.09 5.18
N GLY A 25 20.20 6.93 4.96
CA GLY A 25 20.27 5.78 5.85
C GLY A 25 19.24 5.81 6.99
N ALA A 26 18.44 6.88 7.10
CA ALA A 26 17.31 6.88 8.03
C ALA A 26 16.27 5.85 7.58
N HIS A 27 15.43 5.42 8.53
CA HIS A 27 14.29 4.58 8.24
C HIS A 27 13.09 4.96 9.10
N GLU A 28 11.90 4.85 8.52
CA GLU A 28 10.61 4.95 9.21
C GLU A 28 9.92 3.60 9.12
N SER A 29 9.24 3.15 10.18
CA SER A 29 8.44 1.93 10.13
C SER A 29 7.21 2.04 11.00
N GLY A 30 6.16 1.33 10.63
CA GLY A 30 4.91 1.34 11.38
C GLY A 30 4.04 0.12 11.08
N PRO A 31 3.06 -0.16 11.96
CA PRO A 31 2.02 -1.15 11.67
C PRO A 31 1.08 -0.66 10.56
N LEU A 32 0.48 -1.61 9.86
CA LEU A 32 -0.66 -1.40 8.96
C LEU A 32 -1.82 -2.28 9.45
N GLN A 33 -2.85 -1.65 9.99
CA GLN A 33 -4.04 -2.30 10.52
C GLN A 33 -5.16 -2.43 9.48
N GLY A 34 -5.09 -1.64 8.40
CA GLY A 34 -6.11 -1.63 7.36
C GLY A 34 -5.73 -0.81 6.13
N LEU A 35 -6.69 -0.69 5.21
CA LEU A 35 -6.52 0.06 3.96
C LEU A 35 -6.26 1.54 4.19
N GLU A 36 -6.78 2.14 5.26
CA GLU A 36 -6.54 3.54 5.61
C GLU A 36 -5.07 3.80 5.90
N ASP A 37 -4.43 2.92 6.68
CA ASP A 37 -3.01 3.05 7.00
C ASP A 37 -2.17 2.89 5.73
N LEU A 38 -2.52 1.90 4.89
CA LEU A 38 -1.84 1.70 3.62
C LEU A 38 -2.00 2.91 2.70
N ALA A 39 -3.22 3.44 2.56
CA ALA A 39 -3.49 4.63 1.76
C ALA A 39 -2.70 5.84 2.26
N ALA A 40 -2.66 6.07 3.57
CA ALA A 40 -1.91 7.17 4.17
C ALA A 40 -0.40 7.06 3.90
N VAL A 41 0.16 5.86 4.02
CA VAL A 41 1.58 5.60 3.74
C VAL A 41 1.89 5.83 2.26
N LEU A 42 1.05 5.32 1.36
CA LEU A 42 1.23 5.49 -0.08
C LEU A 42 1.05 6.96 -0.52
N GLN A 43 0.07 7.69 0.03
CA GLN A 43 -0.13 9.11 -0.25
C GLN A 43 1.04 9.96 0.25
N ARG A 44 1.59 9.63 1.43
CA ARG A 44 2.70 10.38 2.02
C ARG A 44 4.01 10.18 1.27
N TRP A 45 4.31 8.95 0.87
CA TRP A 45 5.62 8.60 0.33
C TRP A 45 5.62 8.32 -1.19
N GLY A 46 4.44 8.17 -1.79
CA GLY A 46 4.22 7.74 -3.17
C GLY A 46 4.97 8.54 -4.23
N GLN A 47 5.12 9.85 -4.02
CA GLN A 47 5.84 10.73 -4.96
C GLN A 47 7.35 10.48 -4.98
N GLY A 48 7.91 10.01 -3.86
CA GLY A 48 9.34 9.73 -3.73
C GLY A 48 9.73 8.31 -4.13
N LEU A 49 8.74 7.45 -4.41
CA LEU A 49 8.96 6.04 -4.73
C LEU A 49 9.33 5.89 -6.20
N THR A 50 10.54 5.39 -6.44
CA THR A 50 10.96 5.03 -7.81
C THR A 50 10.54 3.61 -8.17
N ASP A 51 10.50 2.71 -7.16
CA ASP A 51 10.08 1.33 -7.31
C ASP A 51 9.08 0.99 -6.18
N LEU A 52 7.80 0.96 -6.53
CA LEU A 52 6.84 0.20 -5.73
C LEU A 52 6.84 -1.23 -6.29
N PRO A 53 7.03 -2.28 -5.48
CA PRO A 53 6.68 -3.62 -5.92
C PRO A 53 5.14 -3.71 -5.96
N TRP A 54 4.56 -3.31 -7.08
CA TRP A 54 3.11 -3.23 -7.32
C TRP A 54 2.37 -4.56 -7.07
N THR A 55 3.09 -5.67 -7.12
CA THR A 55 2.58 -7.03 -6.95
C THR A 55 2.52 -7.52 -5.49
N GLU A 56 3.06 -6.76 -4.52
CA GLU A 56 3.24 -7.23 -3.13
C GLU A 56 2.57 -6.34 -2.09
N LEU A 57 1.50 -5.62 -2.47
CA LEU A 57 0.77 -4.80 -1.52
C LEU A 57 0.02 -5.66 -0.50
N PRO A 58 -0.04 -5.22 0.77
CA PRO A 58 -0.86 -5.85 1.80
C PRO A 58 -2.29 -6.01 1.32
N THR A 59 -2.95 -7.10 1.68
CA THR A 59 -4.41 -7.21 1.61
C THR A 59 -4.92 -7.55 2.99
N PHE A 60 -6.02 -6.93 3.39
CA PHE A 60 -6.51 -6.94 4.77
C PHE A 60 -7.70 -7.89 4.92
N GLY A 61 -7.60 -9.04 4.26
CA GLY A 61 -8.62 -10.09 4.24
C GLY A 61 -9.77 -9.83 3.26
N GLY A 62 -10.80 -10.67 3.35
CA GLY A 62 -11.87 -10.72 2.37
C GLY A 62 -11.48 -11.46 1.09
N ALA A 63 -12.48 -11.87 0.30
CA ALA A 63 -12.23 -12.49 -0.99
C ALA A 63 -11.53 -11.49 -1.94
N ALA A 64 -10.60 -12.00 -2.75
CA ALA A 64 -10.04 -11.22 -3.85
C ALA A 64 -11.19 -10.73 -4.77
N PRO A 65 -11.13 -9.47 -5.25
CA PRO A 65 -12.11 -8.98 -6.21
C PRO A 65 -12.03 -9.77 -7.52
N SER A 66 -13.14 -9.82 -8.27
CA SER A 66 -13.23 -10.55 -9.54
C SER A 66 -12.33 -9.97 -10.63
N SER A 67 -11.98 -8.68 -10.53
CA SER A 67 -10.93 -8.03 -11.31
C SER A 67 -10.02 -7.24 -10.38
N THR A 68 -8.71 -7.31 -10.63
CA THR A 68 -7.69 -6.52 -9.93
C THR A 68 -7.19 -5.34 -10.77
N GLU A 69 -7.77 -5.11 -11.95
CA GLU A 69 -7.40 -3.96 -12.78
C GLU A 69 -7.69 -2.65 -12.03
N GLY A 70 -6.67 -1.83 -11.83
CA GLY A 70 -6.75 -0.59 -11.06
C GLY A 70 -6.97 -0.79 -9.54
N VAL A 71 -6.94 -2.02 -9.04
CA VAL A 71 -7.07 -2.35 -7.62
C VAL A 71 -5.70 -2.67 -7.03
N TRP A 72 -5.35 -1.96 -5.98
CA TRP A 72 -4.04 -2.00 -5.33
C TRP A 72 -4.05 -2.86 -4.09
N SER A 73 -5.15 -2.82 -3.36
CA SER A 73 -5.35 -3.56 -2.12
C SER A 73 -6.84 -3.63 -1.82
N TRP A 74 -7.23 -4.48 -0.88
CA TRP A 74 -8.61 -4.61 -0.47
C TRP A 74 -8.76 -5.09 0.98
N ASP A 75 -9.98 -4.90 1.48
CA ASP A 75 -10.50 -5.48 2.71
C ASP A 75 -11.90 -6.09 2.40
N PRO A 76 -12.61 -6.72 3.36
CA PRO A 76 -13.92 -7.33 3.11
C PRO A 76 -14.99 -6.39 2.54
N THR A 77 -14.86 -5.08 2.72
CA THR A 77 -15.89 -4.07 2.45
C THR A 77 -15.46 -3.00 1.44
N ARG A 78 -14.17 -2.86 1.16
CA ARG A 78 -13.59 -1.76 0.38
C ARG A 78 -12.44 -2.23 -0.51
N LEU A 79 -12.14 -1.39 -1.49
CA LEU A 79 -11.00 -1.50 -2.38
C LEU A 79 -10.17 -0.22 -2.27
N LEU A 80 -8.86 -0.37 -2.31
CA LEU A 80 -7.92 0.71 -2.57
C LEU A 80 -7.63 0.71 -4.07
N VAL A 81 -7.95 1.80 -4.74
CA VAL A 81 -7.80 1.95 -6.20
C VAL A 81 -6.99 3.20 -6.52
N GLY A 82 -6.36 3.23 -7.69
CA GLY A 82 -5.61 4.40 -8.14
C GLY A 82 -4.78 4.14 -9.38
N GLU A 83 -4.21 5.19 -9.94
CA GLU A 83 -3.26 5.10 -11.06
C GLU A 83 -1.81 5.29 -10.61
N ARG A 84 -1.61 5.93 -9.44
CA ARG A 84 -0.30 6.23 -8.85
C ARG A 84 -0.33 6.08 -7.34
N ALA A 85 0.83 5.87 -6.72
CA ALA A 85 0.94 5.55 -5.29
C ALA A 85 0.51 6.74 -4.44
N ASP A 86 0.81 7.95 -4.90
CA ASP A 86 0.38 9.19 -4.27
C ASP A 86 -1.08 9.57 -4.56
N ALA A 87 -1.75 8.87 -5.48
CA ALA A 87 -3.09 9.19 -5.96
C ALA A 87 -4.05 8.00 -5.81
N VAL A 88 -4.08 7.41 -4.62
CA VAL A 88 -4.98 6.31 -4.27
C VAL A 88 -6.26 6.81 -3.58
N THR A 89 -7.35 6.11 -3.80
CA THR A 89 -8.68 6.37 -3.23
C THR A 89 -9.29 5.09 -2.67
N LEU A 90 -10.03 5.22 -1.56
CA LEU A 90 -10.82 4.12 -1.00
C LEU A 90 -12.24 4.17 -1.56
N VAL A 91 -12.69 3.05 -2.14
CA VAL A 91 -14.06 2.88 -2.63
C VAL A 91 -14.73 1.71 -1.92
N ARG A 92 -16.04 1.81 -1.68
CA ARG A 92 -16.81 0.68 -1.14
C ARG A 92 -16.95 -0.41 -2.20
N ARG A 93 -16.88 -1.67 -1.78
CA ARG A 93 -17.23 -2.81 -2.64
C ARG A 93 -18.73 -2.74 -2.93
N THR A 94 -19.08 -2.57 -4.19
CA THR A 94 -20.41 -2.92 -4.68
C THR A 94 -20.54 -4.43 -4.58
N LYS A 95 -21.61 -4.94 -3.95
CA LYS A 95 -21.92 -6.37 -3.99
C LYS A 95 -22.00 -6.78 -5.47
N GLY A 96 -21.03 -7.56 -5.93
CA GLY A 96 -21.16 -8.34 -7.16
C GLY A 96 -22.16 -9.45 -6.96
#